data_AF-A0A968DRS3-F1
#
_entry.id   AF-A0A968DRS3-F1
#
_cell.length_a   1.000
_cell.length_b   1.000
_cell.length_c   1.000
_cell.angle_alpha   90.00
_cell.angle_beta   90.00
_cell.angle_gamma   90.00
#
_symmetry.space_group_name_H-M   'P 1'
#
loop_
_entity.id
_entity.type
_entity.pdbx_description
1 polymer ?
#
loop_
_entity_poly.entity_id
_entity_poly.type
_entity_poly.pdbx_seq_one_letter_code
_entity_poly.pdbx_strand_id
1 'polypeptide(L)'
;MNEETYLTKPSYQFQLRSEKPFLPAAQFANTKFDTQDTLSLKYQALSILQDLLRFHLEDADPAPLVDVDLKRLQFARQNSVHVQKDSLYLDALQSLEKSYLEHFISTEVSYQIASFYYEQGQQYQPGKSSLHKWDRKKAYEVCEKAIERFPESRGAHNCRALKSRITQKTLSISVEKVNPPDRPFRALVNFQNVRTIHLRAIPVTPEAQKEIRDNR
;
A
#
# COMPACT_ATOMS: atom_id res chain seq x y z
N MET A 1 -8.30 -6.40 -13.05
CA MET A 1 -8.18 -7.65 -13.81
C MET A 1 -9.31 -8.55 -13.33
N ASN A 2 -10.31 -8.79 -14.17
CA ASN A 2 -11.52 -9.51 -13.78
C ASN A 2 -11.23 -11.01 -13.64
N GLU A 3 -11.69 -11.62 -12.56
CA GLU A 3 -11.74 -13.09 -12.40
C GLU A 3 -13.05 -13.58 -13.03
N GLU A 4 -12.97 -14.32 -14.14
CA GLU A 4 -14.15 -14.95 -14.73
C GLU A 4 -14.58 -16.17 -13.91
N THR A 5 -15.80 -16.12 -13.37
CA THR A 5 -16.28 -16.94 -12.25
C THR A 5 -16.88 -18.30 -12.63
N TYR A 6 -16.77 -18.77 -13.89
CA TYR A 6 -17.56 -19.92 -14.37
C TYR A 6 -16.81 -20.92 -15.26
N LEU A 7 -15.55 -21.22 -14.97
CA LEU A 7 -14.82 -22.31 -15.63
C LEU A 7 -14.40 -23.39 -14.63
N THR A 8 -14.56 -24.66 -15.03
CA THR A 8 -13.99 -25.83 -14.35
C THR A 8 -12.52 -25.58 -14.05
N LYS A 9 -12.16 -25.49 -12.76
CA LYS A 9 -10.78 -25.24 -12.36
C LYS A 9 -9.90 -26.40 -12.86
N PRO A 10 -8.81 -26.14 -13.61
CA PRO A 10 -7.91 -27.19 -14.05
C PRO A 10 -7.33 -27.91 -12.83
N SER A 11 -7.17 -29.23 -12.91
CA SER A 11 -6.59 -30.05 -11.82
C SER A 11 -5.18 -29.60 -11.45
N TYR A 12 -4.48 -28.90 -12.36
CA TYR A 12 -3.13 -28.38 -12.20
C TYR A 12 -3.08 -26.85 -12.37
N GLN A 13 -3.87 -26.12 -11.59
CA GLN A 13 -3.84 -24.65 -11.60
C GLN A 13 -2.43 -24.12 -11.29
N PHE A 14 -1.91 -23.24 -12.15
CA PHE A 14 -0.65 -22.56 -11.90
C PHE A 14 -0.70 -21.69 -10.63
N GLN A 15 0.29 -21.87 -9.73
CA GLN A 15 0.37 -21.13 -8.46
C GLN A 15 1.80 -20.71 -8.13
N LEU A 16 1.95 -19.47 -7.66
CA LEU A 16 3.22 -18.89 -7.23
C LEU A 16 3.53 -19.31 -5.78
N ARG A 17 4.02 -20.54 -5.60
CA ARG A 17 4.29 -21.16 -4.29
C ARG A 17 5.72 -20.97 -3.79
N SER A 18 6.67 -20.60 -4.65
CA SER A 18 8.08 -20.45 -4.27
C SER A 18 8.46 -18.99 -4.08
N GLU A 19 9.66 -18.75 -3.54
CA GLU A 19 10.28 -17.43 -3.43
C GLU A 19 10.79 -16.86 -4.77
N LYS A 20 10.91 -17.70 -5.81
CA LYS A 20 11.41 -17.35 -7.14
C LYS A 20 10.82 -16.05 -7.74
N PRO A 21 9.51 -15.75 -7.59
CA PRO A 21 8.93 -14.50 -8.10
C PRO A 21 9.48 -13.23 -7.45
N PHE A 22 10.22 -13.32 -6.35
CA PHE A 22 10.80 -12.21 -5.60
C PHE A 22 12.33 -12.10 -5.75
N LEU A 23 12.96 -12.94 -6.58
CA LEU A 23 14.39 -12.86 -6.88
C LEU A 23 14.77 -11.51 -7.52
N PRO A 24 16.05 -11.10 -7.48
CA PRO A 24 16.53 -9.94 -8.23
C PRO A 24 16.15 -10.00 -9.72
N ALA A 25 15.89 -8.85 -10.35
CA ALA A 25 15.34 -8.75 -11.71
C ALA A 25 16.04 -9.68 -12.73
N ALA A 26 17.37 -9.64 -12.81
CA ALA A 26 18.14 -10.48 -13.73
C ALA A 26 18.01 -11.99 -13.46
N GLN A 27 17.93 -12.39 -12.19
CA GLN A 27 17.74 -13.80 -11.83
C GLN A 27 16.31 -14.25 -12.12
N PHE A 28 15.32 -13.43 -11.76
CA PHE A 28 13.91 -13.69 -12.08
C PHE A 28 13.69 -13.83 -13.58
N ALA A 29 14.25 -12.90 -14.37
CA ALA A 29 14.14 -12.88 -15.83
C ALA A 29 14.65 -14.17 -16.49
N ASN A 30 15.60 -14.88 -15.86
CA ASN A 30 16.16 -16.14 -16.37
C ASN A 30 15.61 -17.39 -15.64
N THR A 31 14.72 -17.21 -14.67
CA THR A 31 14.19 -18.32 -13.89
C THR A 31 13.13 -19.10 -14.68
N LYS A 32 13.27 -20.42 -14.77
CA LYS A 32 12.23 -21.27 -15.32
C LYS A 32 11.12 -21.52 -14.30
N PHE A 33 9.87 -21.28 -14.72
CA PHE A 33 8.66 -21.64 -13.99
C PHE A 33 7.98 -22.81 -14.70
N ASP A 34 8.08 -24.01 -14.14
CA ASP A 34 7.44 -25.18 -14.71
C ASP A 34 5.93 -25.15 -14.42
N THR A 35 5.12 -25.38 -15.46
CA THR A 35 3.66 -25.49 -15.35
C THR A 35 3.13 -26.46 -16.40
N GLN A 36 2.07 -27.18 -16.07
CA GLN A 36 1.28 -27.94 -17.05
C GLN A 36 0.12 -27.08 -17.62
N ASP A 37 -0.20 -25.98 -16.95
CA ASP A 37 -1.25 -25.03 -17.32
C ASP A 37 -0.62 -23.82 -18.04
N THR A 38 -0.23 -24.02 -19.30
CA THR A 38 0.41 -22.99 -20.13
C THR A 38 -0.55 -21.88 -20.58
N LEU A 39 -1.86 -22.16 -20.54
CA LEU A 39 -2.92 -21.19 -20.82
C LEU A 39 -3.31 -20.36 -19.60
N SER A 40 -2.69 -20.62 -18.44
CA SER A 40 -2.91 -19.82 -17.24
C SER A 40 -2.55 -18.35 -17.51
N LEU A 41 -3.52 -17.45 -17.34
CA LEU A 41 -3.29 -16.01 -17.44
C LEU A 41 -2.21 -15.54 -16.46
N LYS A 42 -2.08 -16.18 -15.30
CA LYS A 42 -1.03 -15.88 -14.32
C LYS A 42 0.36 -16.28 -14.82
N TYR A 43 0.45 -17.43 -15.50
CA TYR A 43 1.69 -17.87 -16.12
C TYR A 43 2.09 -16.96 -17.29
N GLN A 44 1.15 -16.65 -18.19
CA GLN A 44 1.38 -15.75 -19.32
C GLN A 44 1.82 -14.36 -18.86
N ALA A 45 1.15 -13.79 -17.84
CA ALA A 45 1.57 -12.51 -17.26
C ALA A 45 2.99 -12.56 -16.69
N LEU A 46 3.36 -13.66 -16.03
CA LEU A 46 4.72 -13.85 -15.51
C LEU A 46 5.75 -13.91 -16.64
N SER A 47 5.46 -14.64 -17.72
CA SER A 47 6.34 -14.72 -18.90
C SER A 47 6.53 -13.36 -19.57
N ILE A 48 5.46 -12.58 -19.73
CA ILE A 48 5.54 -11.21 -20.27
C ILE A 48 6.42 -10.32 -19.39
N LEU A 49 6.29 -10.41 -18.06
CA LEU A 49 7.15 -9.67 -17.14
C LEU A 49 8.63 -10.11 -17.27
N GLN A 50 8.90 -11.40 -17.51
CA GLN A 50 10.26 -11.87 -17.78
C GLN A 50 10.81 -11.32 -19.10
N ASP A 51 10.01 -11.31 -20.17
CA ASP A 51 10.39 -10.74 -21.47
C ASP A 51 10.71 -9.25 -21.36
N LEU A 52 9.84 -8.47 -20.70
CA LEU A 52 10.05 -7.04 -20.49
C LEU A 52 11.29 -6.74 -19.65
N LEU A 53 11.53 -7.53 -18.58
CA LEU A 53 12.75 -7.37 -17.80
C LEU A 53 13.99 -7.68 -18.62
N ARG A 54 14.01 -8.79 -19.38
CA ARG A 54 15.13 -9.11 -20.28
C ARG A 54 15.41 -7.98 -21.28
N PHE A 55 14.36 -7.41 -21.83
CA PHE A 55 14.47 -6.31 -22.79
C PHE A 55 15.15 -5.06 -22.20
N HIS A 56 14.86 -4.73 -20.94
CA HIS A 56 15.38 -3.53 -20.27
C HIS A 56 16.64 -3.76 -19.42
N LEU A 57 17.20 -4.98 -19.37
CA LEU A 57 18.37 -5.29 -18.53
C LEU A 57 19.63 -4.49 -18.90
N GLU A 58 19.78 -4.15 -20.19
CA GLU A 58 20.97 -3.47 -20.74
C GLU A 58 20.72 -2.00 -21.07
N ASP A 59 19.56 -1.45 -20.69
CA ASP A 59 19.24 -0.04 -20.91
C ASP A 59 20.18 0.86 -20.12
N ALA A 60 20.63 1.94 -20.75
CA ALA A 60 21.48 2.95 -20.09
C ALA A 60 20.72 3.72 -18.99
N ASP A 61 19.42 3.95 -19.18
CA ASP A 61 18.52 4.49 -18.15
C ASP A 61 17.85 3.32 -17.42
N PRO A 62 18.03 3.18 -16.09
CA PRO A 62 17.41 2.09 -15.34
C PRO A 62 15.91 2.28 -15.09
N ALA A 63 15.32 3.43 -15.43
CA ALA A 63 13.92 3.73 -15.11
C ALA A 63 12.92 2.71 -15.68
N PRO A 64 12.99 2.29 -16.96
CA PRO A 64 12.09 1.26 -17.51
C PRO A 64 12.24 -0.08 -16.80
N LEU A 65 13.47 -0.49 -16.51
CA LEU A 65 13.76 -1.74 -15.78
C LEU A 65 13.10 -1.73 -14.41
N VAL A 66 13.27 -0.64 -13.65
CA VAL A 66 12.69 -0.50 -12.30
C VAL A 66 11.15 -0.44 -12.34
N ASP A 67 10.56 0.26 -13.31
CA ASP A 67 9.09 0.32 -13.46
C ASP A 67 8.48 -1.06 -13.73
N VAL A 68 9.09 -1.84 -14.63
CA VAL A 68 8.68 -3.23 -14.88
C VAL A 68 8.91 -4.10 -13.66
N ASP A 69 10.02 -3.91 -12.95
CA ASP A 69 10.33 -4.72 -11.77
C ASP A 69 9.34 -4.46 -10.62
N LEU A 70 8.92 -3.21 -10.41
CA LEU A 70 7.86 -2.87 -9.45
C LEU A 70 6.53 -3.55 -9.82
N LYS A 71 6.15 -3.55 -11.10
CA LYS A 71 4.95 -4.26 -11.57
C LYS A 71 5.05 -5.76 -11.31
N ARG A 72 6.21 -6.37 -11.57
CA ARG A 72 6.47 -7.78 -11.27
C ARG A 72 6.32 -8.06 -9.77
N LEU A 73 6.98 -7.29 -8.92
CA LEU A 73 6.94 -7.51 -7.48
C LEU A 73 5.51 -7.37 -6.93
N GLN A 74 4.76 -6.37 -7.41
CA GLN A 74 3.35 -6.21 -7.03
C GLN A 74 2.50 -7.40 -7.48
N PHE A 75 2.67 -7.85 -8.73
CA PHE A 75 2.00 -9.03 -9.26
C PHE A 75 2.32 -10.28 -8.44
N ALA A 76 3.59 -10.49 -8.09
CA ALA A 76 4.05 -11.59 -7.27
C ALA A 76 3.41 -11.57 -5.88
N ARG A 77 3.41 -10.42 -5.18
CA ARG A 77 2.79 -10.28 -3.85
C ARG A 77 1.28 -10.58 -3.88
N GLN A 78 0.59 -10.14 -4.92
CA GLN A 78 -0.86 -10.32 -5.08
C GLN A 78 -1.24 -11.77 -5.41
N ASN A 79 -0.41 -12.48 -6.18
CA ASN A 79 -0.74 -13.81 -6.70
C ASN A 79 0.00 -14.96 -6.00
N SER A 80 0.97 -14.67 -5.13
CA SER A 80 1.68 -15.68 -4.35
C SER A 80 0.83 -16.24 -3.23
N VAL A 81 0.95 -17.56 -3.06
CA VAL A 81 0.39 -18.31 -1.92
C VAL A 81 1.48 -18.67 -0.91
N HIS A 82 2.69 -18.13 -1.06
CA HIS A 82 3.79 -18.36 -0.15
C HIS A 82 3.52 -17.68 1.20
N VAL A 83 3.77 -18.39 2.30
CA VAL A 83 3.48 -17.91 3.66
C VAL A 83 4.27 -16.64 4.03
N GLN A 84 5.46 -16.47 3.46
CA GLN A 84 6.34 -15.31 3.66
C GLN A 84 6.28 -14.29 2.50
N LYS A 85 5.23 -14.30 1.66
CA LYS A 85 5.18 -13.42 0.47
C LYS A 85 5.34 -11.93 0.79
N ASP A 86 4.86 -11.47 1.94
CA ASP A 86 4.95 -10.06 2.32
C ASP A 86 6.36 -9.67 2.78
N SER A 87 7.09 -10.56 3.47
CA SER A 87 8.51 -10.29 3.80
C SER A 87 9.40 -10.38 2.58
N LEU A 88 9.21 -11.40 1.73
CA LEU A 88 9.94 -11.54 0.46
C LEU A 88 9.73 -10.33 -0.45
N TYR A 89 8.51 -9.80 -0.53
CA TYR A 89 8.20 -8.59 -1.27
C TYR A 89 8.95 -7.36 -0.71
N LEU A 90 8.91 -7.16 0.60
CA LEU A 90 9.58 -6.04 1.24
C LEU A 90 11.10 -6.10 1.06
N ASP A 91 11.70 -7.28 1.23
CA ASP A 91 13.14 -7.49 1.07
C ASP A 91 13.58 -7.24 -0.38
N ALA A 92 12.76 -7.67 -1.34
CA ALA A 92 13.01 -7.41 -2.76
C ALA A 92 12.92 -5.91 -3.09
N LEU A 93 11.92 -5.19 -2.56
CA LEU A 93 11.81 -3.74 -2.72
C LEU A 93 13.02 -3.00 -2.11
N GLN A 94 13.45 -3.38 -0.91
CA GLN A 94 14.60 -2.75 -0.25
C GLN A 94 15.90 -2.99 -1.03
N SER A 95 16.06 -4.19 -1.58
CA SER A 95 17.20 -4.53 -2.44
C SER A 95 17.17 -3.75 -3.76
N LEU A 96 15.98 -3.58 -4.35
CA LEU A 96 15.77 -2.79 -5.56
C LEU A 96 16.07 -1.30 -5.32
N GLU A 97 15.56 -0.72 -4.24
CA GLU A 97 15.83 0.67 -3.87
C GLU A 97 17.34 0.89 -3.69
N LYS A 98 18.01 0.00 -2.95
CA LYS A 98 19.44 0.08 -2.69
C LYS A 98 20.27 0.05 -3.97
N SER A 99 19.85 -0.75 -4.96
CA SER A 99 20.59 -0.91 -6.23
C SER A 99 20.54 0.34 -7.10
N TYR A 100 19.51 1.17 -6.96
CA TYR A 100 19.29 2.36 -7.78
C TYR A 100 19.21 3.65 -6.96
N LEU A 101 19.82 3.66 -5.77
CA LEU A 101 19.68 4.73 -4.78
C LEU A 101 20.06 6.12 -5.32
N GLU A 102 21.03 6.17 -6.24
CA GLU A 102 21.55 7.39 -6.87
C GLU A 102 20.73 7.84 -8.08
N HIS A 103 19.70 7.08 -8.48
CA HIS A 103 18.79 7.44 -9.57
C HIS A 103 17.43 7.88 -9.02
N PHE A 104 16.79 8.87 -9.66
CA PHE A 104 15.52 9.42 -9.20
C PHE A 104 14.40 8.37 -9.12
N ILE A 105 14.48 7.32 -9.95
CA ILE A 105 13.51 6.23 -9.96
C ILE A 105 13.46 5.46 -8.64
N SER A 106 14.54 5.47 -7.82
CA SER A 106 14.53 4.86 -6.49
C SER A 106 13.40 5.38 -5.60
N THR A 107 12.99 6.64 -5.76
CA THR A 107 11.88 7.21 -4.99
C THR A 107 10.55 6.54 -5.25
N GLU A 108 10.34 5.91 -6.40
CA GLU A 108 9.14 5.12 -6.66
C GLU A 108 9.16 3.82 -5.89
N VAL A 109 10.34 3.21 -5.78
CA VAL A 109 10.56 2.04 -4.91
C VAL A 109 10.37 2.45 -3.45
N SER A 110 10.91 3.59 -3.02
CA SER A 110 10.69 4.14 -1.67
C SER A 110 9.20 4.35 -1.40
N TYR A 111 8.43 4.86 -2.37
CA TYR A 111 6.98 5.03 -2.23
C TYR A 111 6.26 3.68 -2.06
N GLN A 112 6.67 2.63 -2.78
CA GLN A 112 6.11 1.28 -2.59
C GLN A 112 6.47 0.68 -1.22
N ILE A 113 7.69 0.89 -0.73
CA ILE A 113 8.11 0.51 0.63
C ILE A 113 7.26 1.25 1.68
N ALA A 114 7.09 2.56 1.52
CA ALA A 114 6.28 3.37 2.43
C ALA A 114 4.80 2.94 2.40
N SER A 115 4.27 2.64 1.21
CA SER A 115 2.90 2.14 1.04
C SER A 115 2.70 0.80 1.73
N PHE A 116 3.66 -0.11 1.62
CA PHE A 116 3.64 -1.38 2.36
C PHE A 116 3.57 -1.14 3.88
N TYR A 117 4.45 -0.31 4.45
CA TYR A 117 4.41 -0.01 5.88
C TYR A 117 3.11 0.71 6.29
N TYR A 118 2.56 1.57 5.43
CA TYR A 118 1.28 2.21 5.68
C TYR A 118 0.14 1.19 5.75
N GLU A 119 0.09 0.23 4.83
CA GLU A 119 -0.87 -0.90 4.84
C GLU A 119 -0.72 -1.74 6.12
N GLN A 120 0.50 -2.11 6.50
CA GLN A 120 0.75 -2.87 7.73
C GLN A 120 0.30 -2.09 8.97
N GLY A 121 0.61 -0.79 9.02
CA GLY A 121 0.21 0.10 10.11
C GLY A 121 -1.30 0.35 10.21
N GLN A 122 -2.10 -0.03 9.22
CA GLN A 122 -3.57 -0.04 9.34
C GLN A 122 -4.10 -1.23 10.14
N GLN A 123 -3.30 -2.30 10.26
CA GLN A 123 -3.67 -3.52 10.97
C GLN A 123 -3.37 -3.43 12.48
N TYR A 124 -2.71 -2.36 12.94
CA TYR A 124 -2.42 -2.16 14.35
C TYR A 124 -3.71 -2.09 15.19
N GLN A 125 -3.78 -2.93 16.21
CA GLN A 125 -4.89 -2.98 17.16
C GLN A 125 -4.42 -2.53 18.56
N PRO A 126 -4.69 -1.27 18.96
CA PRO A 126 -4.34 -0.78 20.29
C PRO A 126 -4.87 -1.68 21.40
N GLY A 127 -4.04 -1.95 22.41
CA GLY A 127 -4.40 -2.78 23.56
C GLY A 127 -4.41 -4.29 23.33
N LYS A 128 -4.25 -4.78 22.08
CA LYS A 128 -4.19 -6.22 21.77
C LYS A 128 -2.79 -6.71 21.42
N SER A 129 -2.04 -5.96 20.62
CA SER A 129 -0.70 -6.34 20.18
C SER A 129 0.16 -5.10 19.93
N SER A 130 1.48 -5.23 20.06
CA SER A 130 2.45 -4.21 19.63
C SER A 130 2.83 -4.33 18.15
N LEU A 131 2.39 -5.40 17.47
CA LEU A 131 2.62 -5.62 16.05
C LEU A 131 2.07 -4.45 15.22
N HIS A 132 2.86 -3.98 14.25
CA HIS A 132 2.54 -2.86 13.36
C HIS A 132 2.35 -1.48 13.99
N LYS A 133 2.54 -1.34 15.31
CA LYS A 133 2.36 -0.07 16.05
C LYS A 133 3.12 1.11 15.44
N TRP A 134 4.32 0.86 14.93
CA TRP A 134 5.22 1.90 14.40
C TRP A 134 5.27 1.97 12.87
N ASP A 135 4.52 1.14 12.16
CA ASP A 135 4.71 1.03 10.71
C ASP A 135 4.20 2.28 9.96
N ARG A 136 3.16 2.98 10.46
CA ARG A 136 2.80 4.30 9.90
C ARG A 136 3.92 5.34 10.08
N LYS A 137 4.69 5.25 11.17
CA LYS A 137 5.85 6.13 11.39
C LYS A 137 6.98 5.78 10.43
N LYS A 138 7.26 4.48 10.24
CA LYS A 138 8.24 4.02 9.24
C LYS A 138 7.88 4.48 7.83
N ALA A 139 6.60 4.36 7.44
CA ALA A 139 6.11 4.87 6.16
C ALA A 139 6.41 6.36 5.99
N TYR A 140 6.13 7.17 7.03
CA TYR A 140 6.46 8.60 7.03
C TYR A 140 7.98 8.84 6.87
N GLU A 141 8.81 8.14 7.62
CA GLU A 141 10.28 8.28 7.59
C GLU A 141 10.87 7.88 6.22
N VAL A 142 10.35 6.84 5.58
CA VAL A 142 10.75 6.45 4.21
C VAL A 142 10.37 7.53 3.21
N CYS A 143 9.14 8.06 3.30
CA CYS A 143 8.70 9.15 2.43
C CYS A 143 9.55 10.42 2.61
N GLU A 144 9.90 10.79 3.85
CA GLU A 144 10.79 11.93 4.12
C GLU A 144 12.12 11.78 3.38
N LYS A 145 12.81 10.66 3.58
CA LYS A 145 14.11 10.39 2.95
C LYS A 145 14.03 10.41 1.42
N ALA A 146 12.96 9.87 0.84
CA ALA A 146 12.76 9.89 -0.60
C ALA A 146 12.59 11.31 -1.16
N ILE A 147 11.83 12.17 -0.46
CA ILE A 147 11.60 13.57 -0.82
C ILE A 147 12.89 14.39 -0.70
N GLU A 148 13.66 14.17 0.36
CA GLU A 148 14.95 14.84 0.57
C GLU A 148 15.96 14.48 -0.53
N ARG A 149 15.99 13.21 -0.96
CA ARG A 149 16.95 12.71 -1.94
C ARG A 149 16.64 13.18 -3.37
N PHE A 150 15.38 13.14 -3.81
CA PHE A 150 14.99 13.59 -5.14
C PHE A 150 13.65 14.35 -5.10
N PRO A 151 13.62 15.64 -4.74
CA PRO A 151 12.38 16.36 -4.47
C PRO A 151 11.44 16.48 -5.69
N GLU A 152 11.97 16.54 -6.90
CA GLU A 152 11.18 16.73 -8.12
C GLU A 152 10.75 15.42 -8.80
N SER A 153 11.08 14.27 -8.21
CA SER A 153 10.72 12.98 -8.80
C SER A 153 9.23 12.66 -8.62
N ARG A 154 8.69 11.81 -9.53
CA ARG A 154 7.33 11.27 -9.41
C ARG A 154 7.12 10.54 -8.07
N GLY A 155 8.10 9.76 -7.64
CA GLY A 155 8.07 9.07 -6.34
C GLY A 155 8.03 10.03 -5.15
N ALA A 156 8.74 11.16 -5.19
CA ALA A 156 8.66 12.18 -4.14
C ALA A 156 7.29 12.85 -4.09
N HIS A 157 6.65 13.13 -5.23
CA HIS A 157 5.27 13.63 -5.24
C HIS A 157 4.28 12.64 -4.60
N ASN A 158 4.41 11.34 -4.92
CA ASN A 158 3.60 10.29 -4.30
C ASN A 158 3.87 10.19 -2.78
N CYS A 159 5.13 10.28 -2.37
CA CYS A 159 5.52 10.33 -0.96
C CYS A 159 4.93 11.53 -0.22
N ARG A 160 4.86 12.73 -0.83
CA ARG A 160 4.20 13.90 -0.24
C ARG A 160 2.72 13.65 0.01
N ALA A 161 2.03 13.05 -0.97
CA ALA A 161 0.61 12.69 -0.83
C ALA A 161 0.39 11.67 0.30
N LEU A 162 1.23 10.63 0.38
CA LEU A 162 1.14 9.63 1.45
C LEU A 162 1.45 10.23 2.83
N LYS A 163 2.47 11.08 2.95
CA LYS A 163 2.76 11.81 4.20
C LYS A 163 1.57 12.64 4.64
N SER A 164 0.98 13.42 3.74
CA SER A 164 -0.22 14.21 4.01
C SER A 164 -1.36 13.34 4.58
N ARG A 165 -1.60 12.16 3.98
CA ARG A 165 -2.59 11.18 4.48
C ARG A 165 -2.24 10.63 5.87
N ILE A 166 -0.97 10.33 6.14
CA ILE A 166 -0.52 9.85 7.45
C ILE A 166 -0.72 10.91 8.53
N THR A 167 -0.43 12.17 8.21
CA THR A 167 -0.50 13.30 9.14
C THR A 167 -1.88 13.98 9.17
N GLN A 168 -2.81 13.56 8.32
CA GLN A 168 -4.15 14.15 8.25
C GLN A 168 -4.81 14.10 9.63
N LYS A 169 -5.40 15.23 10.01
CA LYS A 169 -6.21 15.34 11.22
C LYS A 169 -7.62 14.86 10.91
N THR A 170 -8.11 13.91 11.69
CA THR A 170 -9.50 13.47 11.60
C THR A 170 -10.13 13.48 12.99
N LEU A 171 -11.40 13.83 13.05
CA LEU A 171 -12.21 13.83 14.26
C LEU A 171 -13.64 13.44 13.87
N SER A 172 -14.17 12.41 14.51
CA SER A 172 -15.56 12.02 14.42
C SER A 172 -16.09 11.80 15.82
N ILE A 173 -17.22 12.42 16.12
CA ILE A 173 -17.90 12.29 17.41
C ILE A 173 -19.31 11.76 17.14
N SER A 174 -19.64 10.65 17.77
CA SER A 174 -20.95 10.03 17.68
C SER A 174 -21.60 10.00 19.05
N VAL A 175 -22.85 10.46 19.13
CA VAL A 175 -23.67 10.46 20.35
C VAL A 175 -25.00 9.77 20.05
N GLU A 176 -25.72 9.39 21.10
CA GLU A 176 -27.08 8.86 20.94
C GLU A 176 -28.00 9.93 20.32
N LYS A 177 -29.00 9.50 19.55
CA LYS A 177 -29.94 10.42 18.87
C LYS A 177 -30.78 11.23 19.86
N VAL A 178 -31.09 10.65 21.00
CA VAL A 178 -31.90 11.25 22.05
C VAL A 178 -31.13 11.08 23.35
N ASN A 179 -30.76 12.19 23.98
CA ASN A 179 -30.12 12.18 25.29
C ASN A 179 -31.04 12.91 26.26
N PRO A 180 -31.32 12.34 27.45
CA PRO A 180 -32.13 13.02 28.45
C PRO A 180 -31.45 14.31 28.93
N PRO A 181 -32.21 15.41 29.13
CA PRO A 181 -31.67 16.66 29.63
C PRO A 181 -31.09 16.49 31.04
N ASP A 182 -30.09 17.31 31.36
CA ASP A 182 -29.43 17.38 32.67
C ASP A 182 -28.89 16.05 33.21
N ARG A 183 -28.59 15.10 32.31
CA ARG A 183 -27.98 13.81 32.66
C ARG A 183 -26.68 13.58 31.88
N PRO A 184 -25.69 12.93 32.50
CA PRO A 184 -24.51 12.48 31.78
C PRO A 184 -24.88 11.52 30.65
N PHE A 185 -24.29 11.71 29.48
CA PHE A 185 -24.39 10.79 28.35
C PHE A 185 -23.00 10.53 27.76
N ARG A 186 -22.88 9.46 26.96
CA ARG A 186 -21.60 9.04 26.36
C ARG A 186 -21.47 9.55 24.94
N ALA A 187 -20.24 9.86 24.55
CA ALA A 187 -19.86 10.12 23.17
C ALA A 187 -18.75 9.16 22.76
N LEU A 188 -18.89 8.54 21.59
CA LEU A 188 -17.80 7.82 20.94
C LEU A 188 -16.97 8.81 20.15
N VAL A 189 -15.70 8.97 20.53
CA VAL A 189 -14.76 9.89 19.88
C VAL A 189 -13.71 9.08 19.12
N ASN A 190 -13.70 9.20 17.80
CA ASN A 190 -12.66 8.66 16.93
C ASN A 190 -11.80 9.82 16.42
N PHE A 191 -10.47 9.71 16.54
CA PHE A 191 -9.57 10.78 16.15
C PHE A 191 -8.23 10.27 15.63
N GLN A 192 -7.58 11.07 14.81
CA GLN A 192 -6.21 10.86 14.33
C GLN A 192 -5.47 12.20 14.30
N ASN A 193 -4.24 12.25 14.82
CA ASN A 193 -3.39 13.45 14.84
C ASN A 193 -4.04 14.70 15.49
N VAL A 194 -4.98 14.50 16.41
CA VAL A 194 -5.63 15.57 17.19
C VAL A 194 -5.16 15.47 18.65
N ARG A 195 -4.66 16.59 19.20
CA ARG A 195 -4.16 16.66 20.58
C ARG A 195 -5.22 17.15 21.58
N THR A 196 -6.08 18.06 21.15
CA THR A 196 -7.06 18.73 22.01
C THR A 196 -8.36 18.91 21.24
N ILE A 197 -9.50 18.66 21.90
CA ILE A 197 -10.84 18.82 21.34
C ILE A 197 -11.56 19.86 22.21
N HIS A 198 -12.09 20.92 21.59
CA HIS A 198 -12.93 21.91 22.25
C HIS A 198 -14.38 21.68 21.81
N LEU A 199 -15.30 21.56 22.77
CA LEU A 199 -16.72 21.31 22.53
C LEU A 199 -17.56 22.45 23.07
N ARG A 200 -18.60 22.83 22.33
CA ARG A 200 -19.61 23.80 22.75
C ARG A 200 -20.99 23.28 22.38
N ALA A 201 -21.90 23.23 23.34
CA ALA A 201 -23.32 23.01 23.08
C ALA A 201 -23.99 24.35 22.77
N ILE A 202 -24.77 24.40 21.69
CA ILE A 202 -25.56 25.57 21.32
C ILE A 202 -27.03 25.16 21.16
N PRO A 203 -27.98 25.96 21.64
CA PRO A 203 -29.38 25.74 21.32
C PRO A 203 -29.60 25.96 19.82
N VAL A 204 -30.40 25.10 19.19
CA VAL A 204 -30.71 25.16 17.76
C VAL A 204 -32.23 25.26 17.61
N THR A 205 -32.71 26.22 16.82
CA THR A 205 -34.14 26.32 16.50
C THR A 205 -34.51 25.32 15.38
N PRO A 206 -35.80 24.96 15.22
CA PRO A 206 -36.24 24.08 14.14
C PRO A 206 -35.80 24.56 12.74
N GLU A 207 -35.80 25.87 12.52
CA GLU A 207 -35.40 26.50 11.25
C GLU A 207 -33.90 26.30 10.98
N ALA A 208 -33.05 26.58 11.97
CA ALA A 208 -31.61 26.36 11.89
C ALA A 208 -31.25 24.87 11.72
N GLN A 209 -32.05 23.96 12.30
CA GLN A 209 -31.84 22.53 12.13
C GLN A 209 -32.12 22.06 10.68
N LYS A 210 -33.05 22.72 9.98
CA LYS A 210 -33.35 22.42 8.57
C LYS A 210 -32.21 22.85 7.65
N GLU A 211 -31.67 24.06 7.83
CA GLU A 211 -30.54 24.57 7.03
C GLU A 211 -29.25 23.73 7.19
N ILE A 212 -29.00 23.19 8.39
CA ILE A 212 -27.84 22.30 8.64
C ILE A 212 -27.98 20.95 7.92
N ARG A 213 -29.22 20.47 7.69
CA ARG A 213 -29.47 19.21 6.98
C ARG A 213 -29.35 19.38 5.47
N ASP A 214 -29.80 20.51 4.92
CA ASP A 214 -29.84 20.74 3.48
C ASP A 214 -28.46 21.10 2.89
N ASN A 215 -27.50 21.54 3.74
CA ASN A 215 -26.11 21.85 3.36
C ASN A 215 -25.12 20.70 3.62
N ARG A 216 -25.59 19.48 3.86
CA ARG A 216 -24.79 18.27 4.09
C ARG A 216 -24.87 17.31 2.92
#